data_AF-A0A450XLF5-F1
#
_entry.id   AF-A0A450XLF5-F1
#
_cell.length_a   1.000
_cell.length_b   1.000
_cell.length_c   1.000
_cell.angle_alpha   90.00
_cell.angle_beta   90.00
_cell.angle_gamma   90.00
#
_symmetry.space_group_name_H-M   'P 1'
#
loop_
_entity.id
_entity.type
_entity.pdbx_description
1 polymer ?
#
loop_
_entity_poly.entity_id
_entity_poly.type
_entity_poly.pdbx_seq_one_letter_code
_entity_poly.pdbx_strand_id
1 'polypeptide(L)'
;FNVPMSNLVAGRTYYIGAIADYSNRVGESNESNNGRVLGSFTVTQPRRPDLVVSGGTARVTNSATGQIYANVTVRNQGTGTAGSSYVGYYLSTNSTITTGDTRLSVDTTGSLGSGRSEYDYQYFNVPMSNLVAGRTYYIGAIADYSNRVGESNESNNGRVLGSFTVTQPRRPDLVVSGGTARVTNSTTGRMYANVTVRNQGSGTAGSSYVGYYLSTNSTITTGDTRLSYDYTGSLGSGRSEYDYQYFNLPMSNLVVGRTYYIGAIADYTNRVSESSESNNARVLGTITVQSRRSNLMASGGGANSNSSPGGATLSIANAVSQRDNGTGSLSFGRDSYGNNAAPVPIASLTGNRNPSLSDLQVAAV
;
A
#
# COMPACT_ATOMS: atom_id res chain seq x y z
N PHE A 1 32.69 42.03 -59.76
CA PHE A 1 33.49 41.10 -58.93
C PHE A 1 32.69 40.77 -57.69
N ASN A 2 32.34 39.50 -57.46
CA ASN A 2 31.79 39.05 -56.17
C ASN A 2 32.95 38.54 -55.32
N VAL A 3 33.10 39.08 -54.11
CA VAL A 3 34.08 38.57 -53.15
C VAL A 3 33.44 37.36 -52.45
N PRO A 4 34.01 36.14 -52.55
CA PRO A 4 33.51 34.99 -51.82
C PRO A 4 33.74 35.20 -50.31
N MET A 5 32.68 35.50 -49.59
CA MET A 5 32.72 35.79 -48.14
C MET A 5 33.14 34.58 -47.29
N SER A 6 33.10 33.36 -47.84
CA SER A 6 33.40 32.11 -47.13
C SER A 6 34.83 32.01 -46.59
N ASN A 7 35.78 32.78 -47.14
CA ASN A 7 37.20 32.74 -46.77
C ASN A 7 37.64 33.95 -45.92
N LEU A 8 36.69 34.80 -45.50
CA LEU A 8 37.00 36.02 -44.78
C LEU A 8 36.66 35.88 -43.30
N VAL A 9 37.55 36.37 -42.44
CA VAL A 9 37.41 36.32 -40.99
C VAL A 9 36.62 37.53 -40.53
N ALA A 10 35.53 37.29 -39.82
CA ALA A 10 34.74 38.36 -39.24
C ALA A 10 35.54 39.19 -38.23
N GLY A 11 35.28 40.50 -38.19
CA GLY A 11 36.05 41.49 -37.44
C GLY A 11 37.32 41.96 -38.12
N ARG A 12 37.77 41.32 -39.23
CA ARG A 12 38.91 41.80 -40.02
C ARG A 12 38.49 42.78 -41.11
N THR A 13 39.30 43.82 -41.28
CA THR A 13 39.26 44.71 -42.44
C THR A 13 40.11 44.13 -43.56
N TYR A 14 39.49 43.95 -44.71
CA TYR A 14 40.13 43.51 -45.94
C TYR A 14 40.24 44.69 -46.89
N TYR A 15 41.33 44.72 -47.67
CA TYR A 15 41.62 45.77 -48.64
C TYR A 15 41.49 45.21 -50.05
N ILE A 16 40.87 45.98 -50.94
CA ILE A 16 40.79 45.69 -52.36
C ILE A 16 41.87 46.54 -53.04
N GLY A 17 42.79 45.89 -53.76
CA GLY A 17 43.86 46.55 -54.49
C GLY A 17 43.83 46.24 -55.98
N ALA A 18 44.54 47.07 -56.75
CA ALA A 18 44.89 46.80 -58.14
C ALA A 18 46.41 46.90 -58.31
N ILE A 19 46.95 46.08 -59.20
CA ILE A 19 48.36 46.07 -59.59
C ILE A 19 48.41 46.34 -61.09
N ALA A 20 49.04 47.43 -61.50
CA ALA A 20 49.36 47.67 -62.91
C ALA A 20 50.40 46.65 -63.38
N ASP A 21 50.26 46.18 -64.63
CA ASP A 21 51.08 45.12 -65.21
C ASP A 21 51.39 43.96 -64.25
N TYR A 22 50.35 43.37 -63.64
CA TYR A 22 50.53 42.30 -62.64
C TYR A 22 51.33 41.07 -63.15
N SER A 23 51.51 40.95 -64.47
CA SER A 23 52.25 39.88 -65.12
C SER A 23 53.69 40.25 -65.49
N ASN A 24 54.14 41.46 -65.16
CA ASN A 24 55.47 42.02 -65.44
C ASN A 24 55.89 41.84 -66.91
N ARG A 25 55.02 42.23 -67.85
CA ARG A 25 55.27 42.12 -69.29
C ARG A 25 55.96 43.34 -69.88
N VAL A 26 55.92 44.48 -69.19
CA VAL A 26 56.51 45.75 -69.60
C VAL A 26 57.59 46.10 -68.60
N GLY A 27 58.82 46.36 -69.08
CA GLY A 27 59.88 46.86 -68.21
C GLY A 27 59.64 48.32 -67.87
N GLU A 28 59.41 48.61 -66.59
CA GLU A 28 59.13 49.95 -66.08
C GLU A 28 60.35 50.56 -65.40
N SER A 29 60.39 51.89 -65.29
CA SER A 29 61.49 52.59 -64.60
C SER A 29 61.48 52.37 -63.08
N ASN A 30 60.37 51.90 -62.52
CA ASN A 30 60.23 51.53 -61.12
C ASN A 30 59.17 50.45 -60.91
N GLU A 31 59.58 49.20 -60.83
CA GLU A 31 58.69 48.03 -60.64
C GLU A 31 57.99 47.97 -59.27
N SER A 32 58.35 48.84 -58.32
CA SER A 32 57.84 48.77 -56.95
C SER A 32 56.58 49.61 -56.69
N ASN A 33 56.15 50.44 -57.65
CA ASN A 33 55.06 51.41 -57.44
C ASN A 33 53.73 51.04 -58.13
N ASN A 34 53.60 49.83 -58.65
CA ASN A 34 52.43 49.40 -59.42
C ASN A 34 51.20 49.06 -58.58
N GLY A 35 51.35 48.90 -57.27
CA GLY A 35 50.27 48.54 -56.36
C GLY A 35 49.52 49.74 -55.82
N ARG A 36 48.18 49.72 -55.90
CA ARG A 36 47.31 50.72 -55.25
C ARG A 36 46.14 50.07 -54.54
N VAL A 37 45.88 50.48 -53.30
CA VAL A 37 44.64 50.16 -52.58
C VAL A 37 43.50 51.02 -53.12
N LEU A 38 42.41 50.39 -53.53
CA LEU A 38 41.23 51.03 -54.09
C LEU A 38 40.12 51.24 -53.05
N GLY A 39 40.10 50.43 -52.01
CA GLY A 39 39.13 50.54 -50.92
C GLY A 39 39.31 49.45 -49.87
N SER A 40 38.49 49.50 -48.83
CA SER A 40 38.48 48.50 -47.76
C SER A 40 37.06 48.19 -47.32
N PHE A 41 36.85 46.99 -46.80
CA PHE A 41 35.60 46.61 -46.15
C PHE A 41 35.90 45.76 -44.92
N THR A 42 35.10 45.89 -43.87
CA THR A 42 35.20 45.06 -42.67
C THR A 42 34.12 43.98 -42.73
N VAL A 43 34.52 42.73 -42.54
CA VAL A 43 33.55 41.64 -42.42
C VAL A 43 32.89 41.74 -41.06
N THR A 44 31.59 42.00 -41.01
CA THR A 44 30.84 42.02 -39.76
C THR A 44 30.45 40.59 -39.36
N GLN A 45 30.51 40.27 -38.06
CA GLN A 45 29.94 39.01 -37.59
C GLN A 45 28.42 39.03 -37.80
N PRO A 46 27.80 37.90 -38.21
CA PRO A 46 26.35 37.78 -38.18
C PRO A 46 25.87 37.99 -36.74
N ARG A 47 24.99 38.97 -36.54
CA ARG A 47 24.31 39.17 -35.25
C ARG A 47 23.44 37.94 -34.99
N ARG A 48 23.73 37.20 -33.92
CA ARG A 48 22.96 36.01 -33.53
C ARG A 48 22.11 36.31 -32.28
N PRO A 49 20.86 35.82 -32.24
CA PRO A 49 20.07 35.84 -31.01
C PRO A 49 20.66 34.87 -29.96
N ASP A 50 20.25 35.04 -28.71
CA ASP A 50 20.52 34.15 -27.57
C ASP A 50 19.31 34.23 -26.64
N LEU A 51 18.42 33.26 -26.76
CA LEU A 51 17.17 33.09 -26.04
C LEU A 51 17.40 32.31 -24.75
N VAL A 52 17.13 32.98 -23.64
CA VAL A 52 17.18 32.36 -22.31
C VAL A 52 15.84 32.46 -21.62
N VAL A 53 15.54 31.48 -20.79
CA VAL A 53 14.52 31.66 -19.76
C VAL A 53 15.13 32.51 -18.64
N SER A 54 14.90 33.82 -18.67
CA SER A 54 15.47 34.77 -17.70
C SER A 54 14.74 34.81 -16.36
N GLY A 55 13.50 34.32 -16.31
CA GLY A 55 12.66 34.39 -15.11
C GLY A 55 11.42 33.50 -15.20
N GLY A 56 10.71 33.38 -14.08
CA GLY A 56 9.50 32.58 -13.96
C GLY A 56 9.43 31.76 -12.67
N THR A 57 8.24 31.24 -12.40
CA THR A 57 7.87 30.49 -11.21
C THR A 57 6.90 29.37 -11.57
N ALA A 58 6.91 28.27 -10.82
CA ALA A 58 5.92 27.21 -10.93
C ALA A 58 5.44 26.77 -9.54
N ARG A 59 4.13 26.52 -9.40
CA ARG A 59 3.52 26.02 -8.16
C ARG A 59 2.36 25.08 -8.42
N VAL A 60 2.16 24.12 -7.53
CA VAL A 60 0.98 23.26 -7.50
C VAL A 60 -0.23 24.11 -7.12
N THR A 61 -1.28 24.09 -7.94
CA THR A 61 -2.56 24.75 -7.65
C THR A 61 -3.63 23.76 -7.19
N ASN A 62 -3.53 22.49 -7.59
CA ASN A 62 -4.39 21.43 -7.10
C ASN A 62 -3.61 20.12 -6.98
N SER A 63 -3.36 19.68 -5.74
CA SER A 63 -2.60 18.46 -5.45
C SER A 63 -3.36 17.17 -5.77
N ALA A 64 -4.71 17.20 -5.79
CA ALA A 64 -5.51 16.02 -6.10
C ALA A 64 -5.47 15.67 -7.59
N THR A 65 -5.43 16.68 -8.47
CA THR A 65 -5.36 16.50 -9.92
C THR A 65 -3.96 16.67 -10.50
N GLY A 66 -2.99 17.10 -9.68
CA GLY A 66 -1.64 17.44 -10.13
C GLY A 66 -1.58 18.68 -11.01
N GLN A 67 -2.54 19.61 -10.89
CA GLN A 67 -2.54 20.83 -11.67
C GLN A 67 -1.43 21.78 -11.18
N ILE A 68 -0.65 22.28 -12.12
CA ILE A 68 0.42 23.25 -11.92
C ILE A 68 0.04 24.54 -12.64
N TYR A 69 0.34 25.67 -11.99
CA TYR A 69 0.50 26.97 -12.65
C TYR A 69 1.99 27.22 -12.85
N ALA A 70 2.39 27.59 -14.06
CA ALA A 70 3.74 28.03 -14.35
C ALA A 70 3.72 29.33 -15.17
N ASN A 71 4.63 30.24 -14.86
CA ASN A 71 4.92 31.39 -15.69
C ASN A 71 6.40 31.45 -16.05
N VAL A 72 6.71 32.11 -17.15
CA VAL A 72 8.04 32.18 -17.73
C VAL A 72 8.28 33.55 -18.35
N THR A 73 9.55 33.95 -18.38
CA THR A 73 10.00 35.11 -19.18
C THR A 73 11.15 34.66 -20.06
N VAL A 74 10.92 34.65 -21.37
CA VAL A 74 11.95 34.38 -22.38
C VAL A 74 12.58 35.72 -22.76
N ARG A 75 13.91 35.79 -22.77
CA ARG A 75 14.67 36.99 -23.12
C ARG A 75 15.66 36.67 -24.21
N ASN A 76 15.71 37.52 -25.23
CA ASN A 76 16.83 37.51 -26.18
C ASN A 76 17.95 38.40 -25.62
N GLN A 77 18.98 37.80 -25.03
CA GLN A 77 20.19 38.48 -24.55
C GLN A 77 21.28 38.60 -25.62
N GLY A 78 21.06 38.05 -26.81
CA GLY A 78 21.96 38.12 -27.94
C GLY A 78 21.87 39.45 -28.69
N THR A 79 22.66 39.57 -29.76
CA THR A 79 22.77 40.82 -30.56
C THR A 79 21.92 40.80 -31.83
N GLY A 80 21.44 39.62 -32.24
CA GLY A 80 20.53 39.43 -33.37
C GLY A 80 19.06 39.36 -32.95
N THR A 81 18.15 39.42 -33.92
CA THR A 81 16.72 39.19 -33.71
C THR A 81 16.44 37.69 -33.80
N ALA A 82 15.73 37.14 -32.83
CA ALA A 82 15.21 35.78 -32.89
C ALA A 82 13.89 35.76 -33.66
N GLY A 83 13.72 34.79 -34.56
CA GLY A 83 12.40 34.47 -35.12
C GLY A 83 11.47 33.90 -34.06
N SER A 84 10.22 33.62 -34.43
CA SER A 84 9.30 32.93 -33.51
C SER A 84 9.77 31.49 -33.24
N SER A 85 9.59 31.07 -31.99
CA SER A 85 9.99 29.76 -31.49
C SER A 85 8.95 29.24 -30.50
N TYR A 86 9.34 28.28 -29.66
CA TYR A 86 8.48 27.74 -28.63
C TYR A 86 9.21 27.60 -27.30
N VAL A 87 8.52 27.90 -26.20
CA VAL A 87 8.96 27.52 -24.87
C VAL A 87 8.33 26.19 -24.48
N GLY A 88 9.14 25.23 -24.05
CA GLY A 88 8.65 23.95 -23.54
C GLY A 88 8.69 23.92 -22.02
N TYR A 89 7.64 23.40 -21.37
CA TYR A 89 7.58 23.18 -19.93
C TYR A 89 7.83 21.70 -19.62
N TYR A 90 8.67 21.43 -18.62
CA TYR A 90 9.18 20.08 -18.34
C TYR A 90 9.08 19.71 -16.86
N LEU A 91 8.83 18.43 -16.59
CA LEU A 91 8.98 17.78 -15.29
C LEU A 91 10.30 17.02 -15.27
N SER A 92 11.20 17.42 -14.37
CA SER A 92 12.49 16.76 -14.14
C SER A 92 12.55 16.11 -12.75
N THR A 93 13.44 15.12 -12.65
CA THR A 93 13.79 14.47 -11.38
C THR A 93 14.98 15.12 -10.68
N ASN A 94 15.59 16.13 -11.29
CA ASN A 94 16.71 16.90 -10.74
C ASN A 94 16.60 18.38 -11.15
N SER A 95 17.56 19.21 -10.70
CA SER A 95 17.55 20.66 -10.95
C SER A 95 18.11 21.08 -12.31
N THR A 96 18.44 20.15 -13.20
CA THR A 96 18.95 20.40 -14.54
C THR A 96 17.86 20.08 -15.56
N ILE A 97 17.34 21.12 -16.20
CA ILE A 97 16.21 20.99 -17.13
C ILE A 97 16.74 20.76 -18.54
N THR A 98 16.35 19.64 -19.14
CA THR A 98 16.78 19.23 -20.48
C THR A 98 15.60 18.73 -21.30
N THR A 99 15.76 18.63 -22.62
CA THR A 99 14.74 18.06 -23.51
C THR A 99 14.54 16.55 -23.34
N GLY A 100 15.39 15.88 -22.54
CA GLY A 100 15.20 14.50 -22.10
C GLY A 100 14.24 14.34 -20.92
N ASP A 101 13.86 15.43 -20.26
CA ASP A 101 12.84 15.42 -19.21
C ASP A 101 11.43 15.23 -19.78
N THR A 102 10.46 14.94 -18.92
CA THR A 102 9.06 14.76 -19.35
C THR A 102 8.45 16.09 -19.73
N ARG A 103 8.18 16.31 -21.02
CA ARG A 103 7.47 17.51 -21.50
C ARG A 103 6.01 17.51 -21.03
N LEU A 104 5.59 18.60 -20.40
CA LEU A 104 4.25 18.80 -19.86
C LEU A 104 3.37 19.68 -20.76
N SER A 105 3.93 20.78 -21.26
CA SER A 105 3.23 21.71 -22.14
C SER A 105 4.22 22.45 -23.05
N VAL A 106 3.69 23.19 -24.02
CA VAL A 106 4.43 24.04 -24.95
C VAL A 106 3.64 25.34 -25.12
N ASP A 107 4.35 26.47 -25.24
CA ASP A 107 3.78 27.73 -25.70
C ASP A 107 4.58 28.35 -26.84
N THR A 108 3.95 29.27 -27.56
CA THR A 108 4.60 30.03 -28.63
C THR A 108 5.36 31.21 -28.05
N THR A 109 6.59 31.41 -28.51
CA THR A 109 7.35 32.64 -28.28
C THR A 109 7.40 33.40 -29.59
N GLY A 110 6.95 34.65 -29.57
CA GLY A 110 7.00 35.54 -30.73
C GLY A 110 8.43 35.90 -31.14
N SER A 111 8.54 36.66 -32.23
CA SER A 111 9.83 37.23 -32.65
C SER A 111 10.34 38.20 -31.58
N LEU A 112 11.59 38.00 -31.15
CA LEU A 112 12.22 38.80 -30.10
C LEU A 112 13.46 39.52 -30.63
N GLY A 113 13.38 40.84 -30.70
CA GLY A 113 14.56 41.69 -30.93
C GLY A 113 15.59 41.59 -29.80
N SER A 114 16.83 41.97 -30.09
CA SER A 114 17.91 42.01 -29.11
C SER A 114 17.51 42.80 -27.85
N GLY A 115 17.75 42.21 -26.67
CA GLY A 115 17.44 42.77 -25.36
C GLY A 115 15.96 42.71 -24.96
N ARG A 116 15.06 42.25 -25.84
CA ARG A 116 13.62 42.16 -25.55
C ARG A 116 13.28 40.88 -24.80
N SER A 117 12.13 40.90 -24.14
CA SER A 117 11.58 39.75 -23.43
C SER A 117 10.10 39.59 -23.69
N GLU A 118 9.62 38.36 -23.56
CA GLU A 118 8.22 37.99 -23.62
C GLU A 118 7.87 37.21 -22.35
N TYR A 119 6.70 37.51 -21.80
CA TYR A 119 6.17 36.86 -20.61
C TYR A 119 4.99 35.98 -21.01
N ASP A 120 4.95 34.77 -20.45
CA ASP A 120 3.88 33.82 -20.69
C ASP A 120 3.51 33.03 -19.43
N TYR A 121 2.33 32.43 -19.41
CA TYR A 121 1.88 31.55 -18.34
C TYR A 121 0.91 30.48 -18.82
N GLN A 122 0.95 29.31 -18.17
CA GLN A 122 0.05 28.21 -18.46
C GLN A 122 -0.38 27.44 -17.20
N TYR A 123 -1.49 26.70 -17.38
CA TYR A 123 -1.93 25.66 -16.48
C TYR A 123 -1.84 24.31 -17.18
N PHE A 124 -1.24 23.32 -16.53
CA PHE A 124 -1.13 21.96 -17.05
C PHE A 124 -1.11 20.94 -15.92
N ASN A 125 -1.37 19.68 -16.26
CA ASN A 125 -1.39 18.58 -15.31
C ASN A 125 -0.09 17.78 -15.36
N VAL A 126 0.39 17.37 -14.20
CA VAL A 126 1.51 16.43 -14.06
C VAL A 126 0.96 15.02 -13.95
N PRO A 127 1.62 13.99 -14.53
CA PRO A 127 1.19 12.58 -14.42
C PRO A 127 1.43 12.02 -13.00
N MET A 128 0.62 12.45 -12.03
CA MET A 128 0.78 12.15 -10.61
C MET A 128 0.85 10.65 -10.30
N SER A 129 0.17 9.80 -11.07
CA SER A 129 0.18 8.33 -10.89
C SER A 129 1.56 7.68 -11.07
N ASN A 130 2.44 8.31 -11.85
CA ASN A 130 3.76 7.76 -12.17
C ASN A 130 4.86 8.34 -11.27
N LEU A 131 4.50 9.20 -10.32
CA LEU A 131 5.48 9.86 -9.48
C LEU A 131 5.72 9.06 -8.20
N VAL A 132 6.98 9.00 -7.79
CA VAL A 132 7.39 8.33 -6.57
C VAL A 132 7.12 9.25 -5.40
N ALA A 133 6.30 8.78 -4.48
CA ALA A 133 5.98 9.55 -3.29
C ALA A 133 7.20 9.70 -2.36
N GLY A 134 7.31 10.84 -1.70
CA GLY A 134 8.50 11.27 -0.95
C GLY A 134 9.59 11.90 -1.81
N ARG A 135 9.53 11.79 -3.14
CA ARG A 135 10.51 12.40 -4.05
C ARG A 135 10.14 13.83 -4.41
N THR A 136 11.15 14.70 -4.48
CA THR A 136 11.03 16.05 -5.04
C THR A 136 11.20 16.02 -6.55
N TYR A 137 10.28 16.66 -7.26
CA TYR A 137 10.32 16.88 -8.69
C TYR A 137 10.42 18.37 -8.99
N TYR A 138 11.05 18.69 -10.11
CA TYR A 138 11.33 20.06 -10.54
C TYR A 138 10.49 20.38 -11.78
N ILE A 139 9.89 21.56 -11.80
CA ILE A 139 9.24 22.11 -12.99
C ILE A 139 10.18 23.14 -13.59
N GLY A 140 10.47 22.99 -14.87
CA GLY A 140 11.35 23.86 -15.62
C GLY A 140 10.76 24.30 -16.95
N ALA A 141 11.47 25.23 -17.59
CA ALA A 141 11.19 25.61 -18.97
C ALA A 141 12.48 25.70 -19.80
N ILE A 142 12.36 25.51 -21.10
CA ILE A 142 13.44 25.64 -22.09
C ILE A 142 12.94 26.57 -23.20
N ALA A 143 13.59 27.72 -23.39
CA ALA A 143 13.34 28.61 -24.53
C ALA A 143 13.81 27.95 -25.83
N ASP A 144 13.07 28.16 -26.93
CA ASP A 144 13.28 27.47 -28.20
C ASP A 144 13.62 25.97 -28.05
N TYR A 145 12.81 25.23 -27.31
CA TYR A 145 13.12 23.84 -26.96
C TYR A 145 13.33 22.90 -28.17
N SER A 146 12.89 23.34 -29.36
CA SER A 146 12.96 22.62 -30.63
C SER A 146 14.11 23.08 -31.55
N ASN A 147 14.98 23.97 -31.06
CA ASN A 147 16.14 24.53 -31.77
C ASN A 147 15.78 25.08 -33.17
N ARG A 148 14.72 25.89 -33.26
CA ARG A 148 14.26 26.52 -34.51
C ARG A 148 15.06 27.75 -34.88
N VAL A 149 15.59 28.45 -33.90
CA VAL A 149 16.38 29.65 -34.03
C VAL A 149 17.83 29.24 -33.85
N GLY A 150 18.70 29.58 -34.81
CA GLY A 150 20.13 29.35 -34.64
C GLY A 150 20.74 30.44 -33.77
N GLU A 151 21.10 30.09 -32.55
CA GLU A 151 21.54 31.03 -31.53
C GLU A 151 23.06 31.17 -31.46
N SER A 152 23.56 32.08 -30.63
CA SER A 152 24.99 32.12 -30.27
C SER A 152 25.36 31.14 -29.16
N ASN A 153 24.39 30.69 -28.36
CA ASN A 153 24.57 29.67 -27.34
C ASN A 153 23.26 28.88 -27.21
N GLU A 154 23.31 27.57 -27.42
CA GLU A 154 22.14 26.67 -27.38
C GLU A 154 22.03 25.95 -26.01
N SER A 155 22.98 26.19 -25.11
CA SER A 155 23.13 25.43 -23.86
C SER A 155 22.56 26.13 -22.62
N ASN A 156 22.09 27.37 -22.76
CA ASN A 156 21.65 28.24 -21.68
C ASN A 156 20.14 28.56 -21.71
N ASN A 157 19.37 27.81 -22.50
CA ASN A 157 17.95 28.07 -22.71
C ASN A 157 17.07 27.55 -21.56
N GLY A 158 17.57 26.62 -20.75
CA GLY A 158 16.83 25.92 -19.69
C GLY A 158 16.92 26.57 -18.31
N ARG A 159 15.80 26.59 -17.56
CA ARG A 159 15.74 27.09 -16.17
C ARG A 159 14.69 26.36 -15.33
N VAL A 160 15.01 26.10 -14.05
CA VAL A 160 14.04 25.65 -13.04
C VAL A 160 13.12 26.81 -12.65
N LEU A 161 11.81 26.56 -12.67
CA LEU A 161 10.78 27.51 -12.29
C LEU A 161 10.23 27.23 -10.88
N GLY A 162 10.24 25.98 -10.45
CA GLY A 162 9.77 25.59 -9.13
C GLY A 162 10.01 24.11 -8.85
N SER A 163 9.66 23.66 -7.66
CA SER A 163 9.70 22.25 -7.30
C SER A 163 8.55 21.91 -6.36
N PHE A 164 8.21 20.63 -6.30
CA PHE A 164 7.25 20.11 -5.33
C PHE A 164 7.66 18.70 -4.92
N THR A 165 7.32 18.33 -3.70
CA THR A 165 7.49 16.96 -3.20
C THR A 165 6.17 16.23 -3.28
N VAL A 166 6.18 15.06 -3.91
CA VAL A 166 5.00 14.21 -3.99
C VAL A 166 4.72 13.67 -2.61
N THR A 167 3.59 14.03 -2.02
CA THR A 167 3.19 13.52 -0.72
C THR A 167 2.61 12.11 -0.89
N GLN A 168 3.01 11.17 -0.02
CA GLN A 168 2.30 9.89 0.06
C GLN A 168 0.86 10.14 0.50
N PRO A 169 -0.15 9.54 -0.16
CA PRO A 169 -1.47 9.43 0.45
C PRO A 169 -1.30 8.73 1.80
N ARG A 170 -1.72 9.41 2.88
CA ARG A 170 -1.71 8.82 4.21
C ARG A 170 -2.66 7.61 4.19
N ARG A 171 -2.12 6.41 4.39
CA ARG A 171 -2.89 5.17 4.43
C ARG A 171 -3.12 4.70 5.88
N PRO A 172 -4.31 4.22 6.22
CA PRO A 172 -4.55 3.52 7.49
C PRO A 172 -3.80 2.18 7.52
N ASP A 173 -3.62 1.64 8.72
CA ASP A 173 -3.10 0.30 9.00
C ASP A 173 -3.80 -0.24 10.25
N LEU A 174 -4.83 -1.04 10.05
CA LEU A 174 -5.74 -1.64 11.01
C LEU A 174 -5.16 -2.98 11.47
N VAL A 175 -4.88 -3.05 12.76
CA VAL A 175 -4.42 -4.27 13.41
C VAL A 175 -5.34 -4.63 14.56
N VAL A 176 -5.54 -5.93 14.79
CA VAL A 176 -6.03 -6.39 16.10
C VAL A 176 -4.87 -6.28 17.08
N SER A 177 -4.78 -5.18 17.80
CA SER A 177 -3.68 -4.88 18.72
C SER A 177 -3.75 -5.64 20.06
N GLY A 178 -4.94 -6.11 20.42
CA GLY A 178 -5.18 -6.82 21.67
C GLY A 178 -6.52 -7.53 21.66
N GLY A 179 -6.76 -8.37 22.66
CA GLY A 179 -8.00 -9.14 22.80
C GLY A 179 -7.77 -10.52 23.41
N THR A 180 -8.88 -11.12 23.84
CA THR A 180 -8.93 -12.44 24.49
C THR A 180 -10.20 -13.18 24.09
N ALA A 181 -10.14 -14.51 24.10
CA ALA A 181 -11.32 -15.36 23.95
C ALA A 181 -11.39 -16.39 25.09
N ARG A 182 -12.58 -16.60 25.63
CA ARG A 182 -12.83 -17.59 26.69
C ARG A 182 -14.19 -18.27 26.54
N VAL A 183 -14.26 -19.52 26.99
CA VAL A 183 -15.53 -20.25 27.10
C VAL A 183 -16.32 -19.69 28.27
N THR A 184 -17.59 -19.36 28.05
CA THR A 184 -18.53 -18.91 29.10
C THR A 184 -19.53 -19.98 29.49
N ASN A 185 -19.80 -20.94 28.59
CA ASN A 185 -20.59 -22.12 28.90
C ASN A 185 -20.05 -23.34 28.11
N SER A 186 -19.42 -24.28 28.82
CA SER A 186 -18.86 -25.50 28.23
C SER A 186 -19.92 -26.49 27.75
N THR A 187 -21.14 -26.45 28.31
CA THR A 187 -22.25 -27.31 27.90
C THR A 187 -22.80 -26.92 26.54
N THR A 188 -22.92 -25.62 26.25
CA THR A 188 -23.45 -25.15 24.95
C THR A 188 -22.34 -24.79 23.96
N GLY A 189 -21.08 -24.78 24.39
CA GLY A 189 -19.96 -24.26 23.59
C GLY A 189 -20.02 -22.74 23.40
N ARG A 190 -20.70 -22.01 24.30
CA ARG A 190 -20.81 -20.55 24.22
C ARG A 190 -19.49 -19.91 24.64
N MET A 191 -19.04 -18.96 23.83
CA MET A 191 -17.81 -18.21 24.04
C MET A 191 -18.10 -16.72 24.13
N TYR A 192 -17.16 -16.03 24.77
CA TYR A 192 -16.99 -14.59 24.73
C TYR A 192 -15.62 -14.30 24.12
N ALA A 193 -15.57 -13.36 23.17
CA ALA A 193 -14.31 -12.83 22.67
C ALA A 193 -14.38 -11.30 22.63
N ASN A 194 -13.25 -10.66 22.93
CA ASN A 194 -13.06 -9.23 22.76
C ASN A 194 -11.79 -8.94 21.96
N VAL A 195 -11.77 -7.76 21.34
CA VAL A 195 -10.66 -7.27 20.52
C VAL A 195 -10.48 -5.77 20.70
N THR A 196 -9.28 -5.30 20.41
CA THR A 196 -8.99 -3.89 20.24
C THR A 196 -8.42 -3.69 18.84
N VAL A 197 -9.24 -3.14 17.94
CA VAL A 197 -8.80 -2.75 16.60
C VAL A 197 -8.10 -1.40 16.72
N ARG A 198 -6.88 -1.30 16.21
CA ARG A 198 -6.09 -0.06 16.24
C ARG A 198 -5.68 0.31 14.84
N ASN A 199 -5.86 1.58 14.48
CA ASN A 199 -5.23 2.14 13.31
C ASN A 199 -3.82 2.64 13.69
N GLN A 200 -2.79 1.85 13.40
CA GLN A 200 -1.37 2.23 13.60
C GLN A 200 -0.78 2.98 12.38
N GLY A 201 -1.56 3.15 11.32
CA GLY A 201 -1.18 3.84 10.10
C GLY A 201 -1.29 5.37 10.22
N SER A 202 -0.88 6.08 9.18
CA SER A 202 -0.84 7.55 9.16
C SER A 202 -2.10 8.20 8.59
N GLY A 203 -2.96 7.41 7.93
CA GLY A 203 -4.26 7.80 7.36
C GLY A 203 -5.43 7.45 8.27
N THR A 204 -6.61 8.01 7.96
CA THR A 204 -7.87 7.64 8.63
C THR A 204 -8.46 6.43 7.93
N ALA A 205 -8.84 5.41 8.69
CA ALA A 205 -9.61 4.29 8.18
C ALA A 205 -11.09 4.66 8.11
N GLY A 206 -11.74 4.32 6.99
CA GLY A 206 -13.19 4.27 6.93
C GLY A 206 -13.73 3.19 7.88
N SER A 207 -15.05 3.09 8.01
CA SER A 207 -15.64 2.00 8.79
C SER A 207 -15.43 0.64 8.11
N SER A 208 -15.30 -0.39 8.93
CA SER A 208 -15.01 -1.76 8.52
C SER A 208 -15.70 -2.76 9.44
N TYR A 209 -15.28 -4.02 9.39
CA TYR A 209 -15.75 -5.06 10.32
C TYR A 209 -14.59 -5.89 10.81
N VAL A 210 -14.58 -6.20 12.10
CA VAL A 210 -13.72 -7.24 12.65
C VAL A 210 -14.43 -8.59 12.58
N GLY A 211 -13.76 -9.60 12.04
CA GLY A 211 -14.27 -10.97 11.95
C GLY A 211 -13.64 -11.86 13.02
N TYR A 212 -14.44 -12.74 13.65
CA TYR A 212 -13.99 -13.72 14.63
C TYR A 212 -13.98 -15.12 14.01
N TYR A 213 -12.89 -15.87 14.18
CA TYR A 213 -12.63 -17.11 13.46
C TYR A 213 -12.18 -18.24 14.38
N LEU A 214 -12.56 -19.47 14.01
CA LEU A 214 -12.06 -20.72 14.55
C LEU A 214 -11.09 -21.34 13.55
N SER A 215 -9.82 -21.47 13.95
CA SER A 215 -8.77 -22.11 13.16
C SER A 215 -8.27 -23.40 13.80
N THR A 216 -7.68 -24.25 12.96
CA THR A 216 -7.01 -25.47 13.38
C THR A 216 -5.52 -25.28 13.67
N ASN A 217 -4.97 -24.10 13.42
CA ASN A 217 -3.59 -23.72 13.69
C ASN A 217 -3.52 -22.25 14.16
N SER A 218 -2.33 -21.77 14.50
CA SER A 218 -2.12 -20.41 15.01
C SER A 218 -2.15 -19.31 13.95
N THR A 219 -2.30 -19.65 12.67
CA THR A 219 -2.35 -18.71 11.55
C THR A 219 -3.80 -18.45 11.17
N ILE A 220 -4.32 -17.32 11.61
CA ILE A 220 -5.72 -16.94 11.39
C ILE A 220 -5.87 -16.30 10.02
N THR A 221 -6.76 -16.84 9.20
CA THR A 221 -7.04 -16.37 7.84
C THR A 221 -8.53 -16.32 7.56
N THR A 222 -8.95 -15.62 6.51
CA THR A 222 -10.36 -15.57 6.08
C THR A 222 -10.86 -16.92 5.53
N GLY A 223 -9.98 -17.91 5.32
CA GLY A 223 -10.33 -19.29 4.99
C GLY A 223 -10.71 -20.15 6.20
N ASP A 224 -10.48 -19.67 7.43
CA ASP A 224 -10.92 -20.35 8.65
C ASP A 224 -12.44 -20.27 8.84
N THR A 225 -12.97 -21.03 9.81
CA THR A 225 -14.41 -21.01 10.08
C THR A 225 -14.80 -19.72 10.79
N ARG A 226 -15.51 -18.82 10.10
CA ARG A 226 -16.04 -17.58 10.70
C ARG A 226 -17.12 -17.90 11.73
N LEU A 227 -16.95 -17.43 12.96
CA LEU A 227 -17.88 -17.61 14.08
C LEU A 227 -18.84 -16.43 14.23
N SER A 228 -18.33 -15.21 14.04
CA SER A 228 -19.09 -13.96 14.17
C SER A 228 -18.33 -12.82 13.48
N TYR A 229 -18.94 -11.64 13.41
CA TYR A 229 -18.28 -10.38 13.12
C TYR A 229 -18.88 -9.27 13.99
N ASP A 230 -18.22 -8.11 14.04
CA ASP A 230 -18.73 -6.89 14.65
C ASP A 230 -18.33 -5.66 13.80
N TYR A 231 -19.09 -4.56 13.93
CA TYR A 231 -18.83 -3.32 13.20
C TYR A 231 -17.74 -2.51 13.90
N THR A 232 -16.74 -2.08 13.13
CA THR A 232 -15.71 -1.14 13.60
C THR A 232 -15.93 0.19 12.88
N GLY A 233 -16.09 1.26 13.66
CA GLY A 233 -16.29 2.61 13.16
C GLY A 233 -15.06 3.18 12.44
N SER A 234 -15.18 4.43 11.97
CA SER A 234 -14.04 5.12 11.38
C SER A 234 -12.97 5.38 12.45
N LEU A 235 -11.74 4.99 12.16
CA LEU A 235 -10.60 5.14 13.07
C LEU A 235 -9.58 6.11 12.48
N GLY A 236 -9.43 7.27 13.13
CA GLY A 236 -8.32 8.18 12.87
C GLY A 236 -6.97 7.54 13.18
N SER A 237 -5.89 8.08 12.61
CA SER A 237 -4.51 7.61 12.89
C SER A 237 -4.21 7.54 14.40
N GLY A 238 -3.63 6.43 14.84
CA GLY A 238 -3.28 6.16 16.23
C GLY A 238 -4.45 5.82 17.16
N ARG A 239 -5.70 5.87 16.69
CA ARG A 239 -6.89 5.58 17.51
C ARG A 239 -7.19 4.08 17.55
N SER A 240 -7.97 3.68 18.55
CA SER A 240 -8.41 2.30 18.73
C SER A 240 -9.88 2.25 19.09
N GLU A 241 -10.51 1.13 18.75
CA GLU A 241 -11.88 0.78 19.10
C GLU A 241 -11.90 -0.60 19.76
N TYR A 242 -12.77 -0.75 20.74
CA TYR A 242 -12.92 -1.98 21.51
C TYR A 242 -14.24 -2.64 21.14
N ASP A 243 -14.16 -3.86 20.64
CA ASP A 243 -15.31 -4.64 20.19
C ASP A 243 -15.37 -5.96 20.96
N TYR A 244 -16.58 -6.52 21.09
CA TYR A 244 -16.76 -7.82 21.74
C TYR A 244 -18.00 -8.55 21.22
N GLN A 245 -17.93 -9.89 21.22
CA GLN A 245 -19.05 -10.72 20.78
C GLN A 245 -19.22 -11.99 21.62
N TYR A 246 -20.46 -12.48 21.63
CA TYR A 246 -20.80 -13.81 22.09
C TYR A 246 -21.21 -14.68 20.91
N PHE A 247 -20.66 -15.89 20.83
CA PHE A 247 -20.98 -16.85 19.78
C PHE A 247 -20.92 -18.28 20.31
N ASN A 248 -21.54 -19.20 19.57
CA ASN A 248 -21.47 -20.63 19.87
C ASN A 248 -20.46 -21.29 18.94
N LEU A 249 -19.63 -22.18 19.49
CA LEU A 249 -18.79 -23.03 18.69
C LEU A 249 -19.61 -24.09 17.94
N PRO A 250 -19.20 -24.50 16.73
CA PRO A 250 -19.81 -25.60 16.00
C PRO A 250 -19.40 -26.95 16.61
N MET A 251 -19.82 -27.21 17.85
CA MET A 251 -19.33 -28.32 18.69
C MET A 251 -19.46 -29.71 18.04
N SER A 252 -20.41 -29.90 17.12
CA SER A 252 -20.59 -31.15 16.37
C SER A 252 -19.44 -31.48 15.42
N ASN A 253 -18.70 -30.46 14.97
CA ASN A 253 -17.63 -30.61 13.97
C ASN A 253 -16.24 -30.59 14.61
N LEU A 254 -16.15 -30.53 15.94
CA LEU A 254 -14.89 -30.44 16.65
C LEU A 254 -14.43 -31.81 17.14
N VAL A 255 -13.13 -32.07 16.97
CA VAL A 255 -12.51 -33.34 17.34
C VAL A 255 -12.09 -33.30 18.81
N VAL A 256 -12.56 -34.26 19.60
CA VAL A 256 -12.16 -34.44 21.00
C VAL A 256 -10.64 -34.64 21.10
N GLY A 257 -10.00 -33.95 22.04
CA GLY A 257 -8.56 -33.95 22.26
C GLY A 257 -7.80 -32.96 21.38
N ARG A 258 -8.42 -32.35 20.37
CA ARG A 258 -7.78 -31.35 19.51
C ARG A 258 -7.86 -29.95 20.11
N THR A 259 -6.78 -29.19 19.99
CA THR A 259 -6.74 -27.75 20.28
C THR A 259 -7.09 -26.96 19.03
N TYR A 260 -8.02 -26.03 19.17
CA TYR A 260 -8.40 -25.05 18.17
C TYR A 260 -8.02 -23.65 18.64
N TYR A 261 -7.80 -22.75 17.68
CA TYR A 261 -7.41 -21.37 17.90
C TYR A 261 -8.59 -20.46 17.61
N ILE A 262 -8.86 -19.53 18.52
CA ILE A 262 -9.83 -18.46 18.28
C ILE A 262 -9.04 -17.22 17.90
N GLY A 263 -9.36 -16.65 16.76
CA GLY A 263 -8.70 -15.48 16.22
C GLY A 263 -9.66 -14.38 15.82
N ALA A 264 -9.10 -13.22 15.53
CA ALA A 264 -9.82 -12.14 14.87
C ALA A 264 -8.99 -11.52 13.75
N ILE A 265 -9.67 -10.95 12.76
CA ILE A 265 -9.09 -10.24 11.63
C ILE A 265 -9.77 -8.88 11.53
N ALA A 266 -9.02 -7.79 11.70
CA ALA A 266 -9.51 -6.43 11.46
C ALA A 266 -9.79 -6.23 9.96
N ASP A 267 -10.85 -5.50 9.62
CA ASP A 267 -11.35 -5.36 8.25
C ASP A 267 -11.34 -6.66 7.44
N TYR A 268 -11.95 -7.72 7.97
CA TYR A 268 -11.91 -9.05 7.32
C TYR A 268 -12.52 -9.07 5.90
N THR A 269 -13.27 -8.03 5.54
CA THR A 269 -13.87 -7.81 4.22
C THR A 269 -12.99 -7.05 3.24
N ASN A 270 -11.83 -6.56 3.66
CA ASN A 270 -10.91 -5.75 2.86
C ASN A 270 -11.61 -4.55 2.20
N ARG A 271 -12.34 -3.77 3.02
CA ARG A 271 -13.08 -2.56 2.61
C ARG A 271 -12.21 -1.31 2.62
N VAL A 272 -11.23 -1.27 3.48
CA VAL A 272 -10.30 -0.17 3.68
C VAL A 272 -8.99 -0.57 3.01
N SER A 273 -8.51 0.22 2.05
CA SER A 273 -7.18 -0.02 1.50
C SER A 273 -6.10 0.48 2.46
N GLU A 274 -5.25 -0.42 2.89
CA GLU A 274 -4.30 -0.16 3.98
C GLU A 274 -2.88 0.04 3.45
N SER A 275 -1.94 0.37 4.33
CA SER A 275 -0.50 0.31 4.01
C SER A 275 0.08 -1.10 4.15
N SER A 276 -0.57 -1.98 4.90
CA SER A 276 -0.24 -3.41 5.00
C SER A 276 -1.53 -4.19 5.22
N GLU A 277 -1.77 -5.19 4.37
CA GLU A 277 -2.95 -6.08 4.45
C GLU A 277 -2.63 -7.39 5.19
N SER A 278 -1.41 -7.52 5.71
CA SER A 278 -0.85 -8.79 6.19
C SER A 278 -0.80 -8.93 7.72
N ASN A 279 -1.13 -7.86 8.45
CA ASN A 279 -0.97 -7.72 9.90
C ASN A 279 -2.30 -7.54 10.63
N ASN A 280 -3.42 -7.77 9.95
CA ASN A 280 -4.76 -7.56 10.48
C ASN A 280 -5.20 -8.67 11.45
N ALA A 281 -4.54 -9.83 11.42
CA ALA A 281 -4.97 -11.04 12.12
C ALA A 281 -4.25 -11.27 13.46
N ARG A 282 -4.98 -11.74 14.48
CA ARG A 282 -4.42 -12.10 15.80
C ARG A 282 -5.15 -13.28 16.45
N VAL A 283 -4.40 -14.17 17.09
CA VAL A 283 -4.94 -15.20 18.00
C VAL A 283 -5.37 -14.55 19.33
N LEU A 284 -6.60 -14.82 19.75
CA LEU A 284 -7.19 -14.32 21.00
C LEU A 284 -7.18 -15.35 22.12
N GLY A 285 -7.13 -16.63 21.78
CA GLY A 285 -7.11 -17.72 22.75
C GLY A 285 -7.17 -19.08 22.07
N THR A 286 -7.14 -20.13 22.87
CA THR A 286 -7.27 -21.51 22.39
C THR A 286 -8.35 -22.24 23.17
N ILE A 287 -8.90 -23.28 22.55
CA ILE A 287 -9.82 -24.21 23.20
C ILE A 287 -9.41 -25.64 22.85
N THR A 288 -9.22 -26.46 23.88
CA THR A 288 -9.06 -27.91 23.71
C THR A 288 -10.39 -28.59 23.98
N VAL A 289 -10.88 -29.34 23.01
CA VAL A 289 -12.18 -30.03 23.12
C VAL A 289 -12.00 -31.21 24.06
N GLN A 290 -12.57 -31.13 25.26
CA GLN A 290 -12.49 -32.21 26.24
C GLN A 290 -13.64 -33.21 26.06
N SER A 291 -13.38 -34.49 26.37
CA SER A 291 -14.44 -35.47 26.49
C SER A 291 -15.34 -35.08 27.67
N ARG A 292 -16.67 -35.05 27.47
CA ARG A 292 -17.62 -34.92 28.58
C ARG A 292 -17.43 -36.13 29.51
N ARG A 293 -16.99 -35.92 30.74
CA ARG A 293 -17.07 -36.95 31.79
C ARG A 293 -18.54 -37.05 32.21
N SER A 294 -19.19 -38.17 31.92
CA SER A 294 -20.57 -38.44 32.34
C SER A 294 -20.66 -38.49 33.86
N ASN A 295 -21.60 -37.74 34.44
CA ASN A 295 -21.92 -37.80 35.87
C ASN A 295 -23.09 -38.80 36.06
N LEU A 296 -22.79 -40.04 36.48
CA LEU A 296 -23.84 -40.95 36.96
C LEU A 296 -24.27 -40.49 38.36
N MET A 297 -25.50 -39.98 38.50
CA MET A 297 -26.10 -39.74 39.81
C MET A 297 -26.84 -40.99 40.29
N ALA A 298 -26.34 -41.63 41.34
CA ALA A 298 -27.14 -42.58 42.12
C ALA A 298 -27.96 -41.78 43.14
N SER A 299 -29.29 -41.83 43.06
CA SER A 299 -30.14 -41.25 44.11
C SER A 299 -30.03 -42.09 45.38
N GLY A 300 -29.51 -41.50 46.46
CA GLY A 300 -29.34 -42.16 47.75
C GLY A 300 -30.68 -42.63 48.34
N GLY A 301 -30.71 -43.90 48.73
CA GLY A 301 -31.79 -44.54 49.48
C GLY A 301 -31.31 -45.91 49.91
N GLY A 302 -31.30 -46.18 51.23
CA GLY A 302 -30.71 -47.37 51.82
C GLY A 302 -31.25 -48.68 51.24
N ALA A 303 -30.36 -49.62 50.96
CA ALA A 303 -30.74 -51.00 50.63
C ALA A 303 -31.34 -51.65 51.88
N ASN A 304 -32.57 -52.15 51.78
CA ASN A 304 -33.18 -52.98 52.82
C ASN A 304 -33.02 -54.44 52.42
N SER A 305 -32.13 -55.17 53.10
CA SER A 305 -31.93 -56.60 52.88
C SER A 305 -32.91 -57.40 53.75
N ASN A 306 -33.91 -58.03 53.13
CA ASN A 306 -34.63 -59.12 53.77
C ASN A 306 -33.95 -60.45 53.40
N SER A 307 -33.22 -61.02 54.35
CA SER A 307 -32.66 -62.36 54.24
C SER A 307 -33.71 -63.42 54.56
N SER A 308 -34.03 -64.29 53.60
CA SER A 308 -34.63 -65.60 53.87
C SER A 308 -33.70 -66.69 53.32
N PRO A 309 -33.57 -67.86 53.99
CA PRO A 309 -32.63 -68.89 53.56
C PRO A 309 -33.20 -69.63 52.33
N GLY A 310 -32.65 -69.31 51.15
CA GLY A 310 -33.03 -69.93 49.87
C GLY A 310 -33.41 -68.89 48.82
N GLY A 311 -32.41 -68.28 48.18
CA GLY A 311 -32.57 -67.33 47.08
C GLY A 311 -32.79 -65.89 47.53
N ALA A 312 -31.71 -65.10 47.58
CA ALA A 312 -31.81 -63.66 47.76
C ALA A 312 -32.09 -63.00 46.40
N THR A 313 -33.33 -62.55 46.17
CA THR A 313 -33.62 -61.56 45.12
C THR A 313 -33.28 -60.18 45.65
N LEU A 314 -32.15 -59.62 45.22
CA LEU A 314 -31.82 -58.22 45.46
C LEU A 314 -32.64 -57.35 44.49
N SER A 315 -33.76 -56.79 44.94
CA SER A 315 -34.44 -55.75 44.17
C SER A 315 -33.73 -54.41 44.39
N ILE A 316 -32.97 -53.96 43.39
CA ILE A 316 -32.45 -52.60 43.36
C ILE A 316 -33.62 -51.68 43.00
N ALA A 317 -34.31 -51.14 43.99
CA ALA A 317 -35.47 -50.28 43.78
C ALA A 317 -35.14 -48.85 43.27
N ASN A 318 -33.89 -48.58 42.86
CA ASN A 318 -33.48 -47.24 42.46
C ASN A 318 -33.23 -47.16 40.95
N ALA A 319 -34.02 -46.33 40.26
CA ALA A 319 -33.84 -46.04 38.86
C ALA A 319 -32.55 -45.22 38.64
N VAL A 320 -31.49 -45.87 38.19
CA VAL A 320 -30.32 -45.18 37.62
C VAL A 320 -30.71 -44.72 36.22
N SER A 321 -30.47 -43.46 35.85
CA SER A 321 -30.83 -42.94 34.52
C SER A 321 -29.65 -42.18 33.91
N GLN A 322 -29.26 -42.56 32.68
CA GLN A 322 -28.29 -41.79 31.91
C GLN A 322 -29.04 -40.68 31.19
N ARG A 323 -28.85 -39.43 31.63
CA ARG A 323 -29.60 -38.27 31.12
C ARG A 323 -28.88 -37.52 29.99
N ASP A 324 -27.85 -38.11 29.40
CA ASP A 324 -27.10 -37.57 28.28
C ASP A 324 -26.84 -38.63 27.21
N ASN A 325 -26.36 -38.21 26.04
CA ASN A 325 -26.06 -39.11 24.92
C ASN A 325 -24.65 -39.73 24.99
N GLY A 326 -24.03 -39.79 26.18
CA GLY A 326 -22.69 -40.33 26.40
C GLY A 326 -22.66 -41.85 26.57
N THR A 327 -21.48 -42.38 26.88
CA THR A 327 -21.27 -43.76 27.32
C THR A 327 -20.95 -43.78 28.82
N GLY A 328 -21.60 -44.68 29.58
CA GLY A 328 -21.44 -44.78 31.03
C GLY A 328 -21.42 -46.23 31.49
N SER A 329 -20.79 -46.51 32.63
CA SER A 329 -20.79 -47.85 33.24
C SER A 329 -21.44 -47.82 34.61
N LEU A 330 -22.30 -48.81 34.89
CA LEU A 330 -22.83 -49.09 36.22
C LEU A 330 -21.95 -50.16 36.87
N SER A 331 -21.58 -49.98 38.14
CA SER A 331 -20.77 -50.96 38.88
C SER A 331 -21.25 -51.14 40.31
N PHE A 332 -21.09 -52.35 40.86
CA PHE A 332 -21.22 -52.58 42.31
C PHE A 332 -19.88 -52.35 43.00
N GLY A 333 -19.88 -51.53 44.05
CA GLY A 333 -18.69 -51.28 44.89
C GLY A 333 -18.75 -51.96 46.27
N ARG A 334 -19.75 -52.82 46.52
CA ARG A 334 -19.90 -53.55 47.79
C ARG A 334 -20.17 -55.03 47.57
N ASP A 335 -19.62 -55.87 48.45
CA ASP A 335 -19.90 -57.31 48.49
C ASP A 335 -21.26 -57.63 49.16
N SER A 336 -21.63 -58.91 49.20
CA SER A 336 -22.85 -59.41 49.84
C SER A 336 -22.90 -59.19 51.36
N TYR A 337 -21.80 -58.76 51.97
CA TYR A 337 -21.68 -58.45 53.40
C TYR A 337 -21.62 -56.93 53.67
N GLY A 338 -21.73 -56.10 52.63
CA GLY A 338 -21.73 -54.64 52.74
C GLY A 338 -20.34 -54.01 52.86
N ASN A 339 -19.27 -54.78 52.70
CA ASN A 339 -17.89 -54.27 52.67
C ASN A 339 -17.58 -53.63 51.32
N ASN A 340 -16.66 -52.67 51.28
CA ASN A 340 -16.18 -52.12 50.03
C ASN A 340 -15.40 -53.19 49.24
N ALA A 341 -15.79 -53.41 47.99
CA ALA A 341 -15.15 -54.34 47.06
C ALA A 341 -14.64 -53.60 45.82
N ALA A 342 -13.76 -54.24 45.05
CA ALA A 342 -13.34 -53.71 43.76
C ALA A 342 -14.57 -53.52 42.85
N PRO A 343 -14.73 -52.37 42.17
CA PRO A 343 -15.92 -52.12 41.36
C PRO A 343 -16.07 -53.15 40.23
N VAL A 344 -17.14 -53.93 40.25
CA VAL A 344 -17.47 -54.87 39.16
C VAL A 344 -18.48 -54.19 38.23
N PRO A 345 -18.13 -53.95 36.95
CA PRO A 345 -19.05 -53.37 35.99
C PRO A 345 -20.16 -54.37 35.64
N ILE A 346 -21.41 -53.92 35.69
CA ILE A 346 -22.60 -54.74 35.45
C ILE A 346 -23.44 -54.26 34.26
N ALA A 347 -23.20 -53.04 33.76
CA ALA A 347 -23.86 -52.53 32.55
C ALA A 347 -23.00 -51.48 31.86
N SER A 348 -23.12 -51.41 30.53
CA SER A 348 -22.65 -50.29 29.71
C SER A 348 -23.87 -49.63 29.08
N LEU A 349 -24.04 -48.34 29.32
CA LEU A 349 -25.17 -47.56 28.84
C LEU A 349 -24.72 -46.56 27.78
N THR A 350 -25.48 -46.50 26.69
CA THR A 350 -25.28 -45.57 25.57
C THR A 350 -26.58 -44.84 25.27
N GLY A 351 -26.54 -43.50 25.25
CA GLY A 351 -27.69 -42.68 24.88
C GLY A 351 -28.61 -42.34 26.06
N ASN A 352 -29.42 -41.29 25.91
CA ASN A 352 -30.36 -40.85 26.93
C ASN A 352 -31.51 -41.85 27.10
N ARG A 353 -31.34 -42.83 27.98
CA ARG A 353 -32.34 -43.85 28.27
C ARG A 353 -32.24 -44.36 29.71
N ASN A 354 -33.37 -44.90 30.18
CA ASN A 354 -33.36 -45.72 31.39
C ASN A 354 -32.79 -47.11 31.05
N PRO A 355 -31.93 -47.68 31.91
CA PRO A 355 -31.44 -49.04 31.74
C PRO A 355 -32.62 -50.02 31.77
N SER A 356 -32.67 -50.92 30.79
CA SER A 356 -33.58 -52.07 30.82
C SER A 356 -32.89 -53.29 31.40
N LEU A 357 -33.67 -54.32 31.78
CA LEU A 357 -33.12 -55.58 32.29
C LEU A 357 -32.11 -56.23 31.32
N SER A 358 -32.22 -55.96 30.02
CA SER A 358 -31.28 -56.40 28.98
C SER A 358 -29.89 -55.77 29.07
N ASP A 359 -29.74 -54.66 29.80
CA ASP A 359 -28.49 -53.91 29.90
C ASP A 359 -27.61 -54.42 31.04
N LEU A 360 -28.20 -55.23 31.93
CA LEU A 360 -27.54 -55.84 33.06
C LEU A 360 -26.88 -57.15 32.61
N GLN A 361 -25.56 -57.22 32.69
CA GLN A 361 -24.83 -58.47 32.63
C GLN A 361 -25.02 -59.19 33.97
N VAL A 362 -25.63 -60.38 33.95
CA VAL A 362 -25.70 -61.25 35.12
C VAL A 362 -24.29 -61.71 35.44
N ALA A 363 -23.61 -60.99 36.34
CA ALA A 363 -22.39 -61.47 36.96
C ALA A 363 -22.78 -62.46 38.06
N ALA A 364 -22.81 -63.74 37.73
CA ALA A 364 -22.76 -64.78 38.76
C ALA A 364 -21.36 -64.73 39.39
N VAL A 365 -21.28 -64.45 40.69
CA VAL A 365 -20.09 -64.65 41.51
C VAL A 365 -20.46 -65.61 42.62
#